data_AF-A0A2P6PRW9-F1
#
_entry.id   AF-A0A2P6PRW9-F1
#
_cell.length_a   1.000
_cell.length_b   1.000
_cell.length_c   1.000
_cell.angle_alpha   90.00
_cell.angle_beta   90.00
_cell.angle_gamma   90.00
#
_symmetry.space_group_name_H-M   'P 1'
#
loop_
_entity.id
_entity.type
_entity.pdbx_description
1 polymer ?
#
loop_
_entity_poly.entity_id
_entity_poly.type
_entity_poly.pdbx_seq_one_letter_code
_entity_poly.pdbx_strand_id
1 'polypeptide(L)'
;MNQLPEILQLCYKALIEFFEEIEDEMAKEGRSYRVHYAKETMKALCRGYLKEAQCFNQDYIPSVEEHMELALVTCTYPMLLTLALVGMGGNVTKETFEWMSQGPKILTASATISRCMDDIVGHKVTKIIVN
;
A
#
# COMPACT_ATOMS: atom_id res chain seq x y z
N MET A 1 -12.86 -12.02 -12.07
CA MET A 1 -12.73 -10.91 -13.04
C MET A 1 -14.06 -10.49 -13.63
N ASN A 2 -14.84 -11.39 -14.24
CA ASN A 2 -16.05 -11.08 -15.03
C ASN A 2 -17.22 -10.43 -14.27
N GLN A 3 -17.08 -10.16 -12.97
CA GLN A 3 -18.09 -9.52 -12.13
C GLN A 3 -17.76 -8.05 -11.80
N LEU A 4 -16.59 -7.56 -12.22
CA LEU A 4 -16.16 -6.18 -11.99
C LEU A 4 -16.50 -5.29 -13.20
N PRO A 5 -16.68 -3.98 -13.02
CA PRO A 5 -16.66 -3.00 -14.11
C PRO A 5 -15.41 -3.15 -14.98
N GLU A 6 -15.54 -2.90 -16.29
CA GLU A 6 -14.47 -3.12 -17.28
C GLU A 6 -13.14 -2.41 -16.92
N ILE A 7 -13.20 -1.15 -16.49
CA ILE A 7 -12.03 -0.40 -16.02
C ILE A 7 -11.32 -1.10 -14.86
N LEU A 8 -12.07 -1.65 -13.90
CA LEU A 8 -11.48 -2.32 -12.74
C LEU A 8 -10.90 -3.69 -13.13
N GLN A 9 -11.46 -4.36 -14.14
CA GLN A 9 -10.86 -5.56 -14.70
C GLN A 9 -9.51 -5.25 -15.34
N LEU A 10 -9.40 -4.15 -16.08
CA LEU A 10 -8.13 -3.72 -16.69
C LEU A 10 -7.07 -3.40 -15.64
N CYS A 11 -7.41 -2.60 -14.63
CA CYS A 11 -6.48 -2.27 -13.54
C CYS A 11 -6.04 -3.53 -12.77
N TYR A 12 -6.97 -4.44 -12.48
CA TYR A 12 -6.66 -5.68 -11.78
C TYR A 12 -5.72 -6.56 -12.60
N LYS A 13 -5.99 -6.70 -13.90
CA LYS A 13 -5.13 -7.47 -14.81
C LYS A 13 -3.71 -6.90 -14.86
N ALA A 14 -3.57 -5.59 -15.06
CA ALA A 14 -2.27 -4.92 -15.06
C ALA A 14 -1.50 -5.12 -13.75
N LEU A 15 -2.20 -5.11 -12.61
CA LEU A 15 -1.58 -5.36 -11.30
C LEU A 15 -1.07 -6.80 -11.17
N ILE A 16 -1.83 -7.79 -11.67
CA ILE A 16 -1.40 -9.20 -11.63
C ILE A 16 -0.18 -9.41 -12.54
N GLU A 17 -0.25 -8.92 -13.77
CA GLU A 17 0.86 -9.03 -14.74
C GLU A 17 2.15 -8.38 -14.19
N PHE A 18 2.03 -7.21 -13.55
CA PHE A 18 3.16 -6.55 -12.88
C PHE A 18 3.82 -7.43 -11.80
N PHE A 19 3.02 -8.08 -10.96
CA PHE A 19 3.56 -8.94 -9.91
C PHE A 19 4.10 -10.27 -10.44
N GLU A 20 3.56 -10.78 -11.54
CA GLU A 20 4.09 -11.95 -12.25
C GLU A 20 5.46 -11.64 -12.85
N GLU A 21 5.61 -10.47 -13.51
CA GLU A 21 6.90 -10.03 -14.06
C GLU A 21 7.97 -9.90 -12.97
N ILE A 22 7.64 -9.29 -11.82
CA ILE A 22 8.57 -9.22 -10.69
C ILE A 22 8.93 -10.61 -10.17
N GLU A 23 7.96 -11.52 -10.07
CA GLU A 23 8.21 -12.88 -9.60
C GLU A 23 9.14 -13.66 -10.52
N ASP A 24 8.96 -13.52 -11.83
CA ASP A 24 9.84 -14.10 -12.85
C ASP A 24 11.26 -13.55 -12.77
N GLU A 25 11.42 -12.22 -12.62
CA GLU A 25 12.75 -11.62 -12.43
C GLU A 25 13.42 -12.10 -11.13
N MET A 26 12.67 -12.16 -10.03
CA MET A 26 13.20 -12.63 -8.75
C MET A 26 13.50 -14.12 -8.74
N ALA A 27 12.78 -14.93 -9.53
CA ALA A 27 13.01 -16.37 -9.66
C ALA A 27 14.39 -16.67 -10.27
N LYS A 28 14.87 -15.84 -11.20
CA LYS A 28 16.21 -15.97 -11.82
C LYS A 28 17.35 -15.95 -10.79
N GLU A 29 17.13 -15.27 -9.66
CA GLU A 29 18.09 -15.15 -8.57
C GLU A 29 17.74 -16.03 -7.35
N GLY A 30 16.73 -16.90 -7.46
CA GLY A 30 16.26 -17.75 -6.35
C GLY A 30 15.57 -16.97 -5.22
N ARG A 31 15.01 -15.79 -5.52
CA ARG A 31 14.45 -14.83 -4.56
C ARG A 31 12.94 -14.62 -4.71
N SER A 32 12.24 -15.45 -5.47
CA SER A 32 10.79 -15.33 -5.72
C SER A 32 9.95 -15.22 -4.43
N TYR A 33 10.38 -15.86 -3.35
CA TYR A 33 9.72 -15.78 -2.04
C TYR A 33 9.53 -14.34 -1.52
N ARG A 34 10.39 -13.40 -1.93
CA ARG A 34 10.31 -11.98 -1.54
C ARG A 34 9.02 -11.33 -2.04
N VAL A 35 8.54 -11.74 -3.22
CA VAL A 35 7.35 -11.17 -3.86
C VAL A 35 6.08 -11.43 -3.04
N HIS A 36 6.05 -12.54 -2.28
CA HIS A 36 4.95 -12.82 -1.36
C HIS A 36 4.70 -11.67 -0.38
N TYR A 37 5.75 -11.10 0.21
CA TYR A 37 5.61 -9.98 1.16
C TYR A 37 5.03 -8.73 0.49
N ALA A 38 5.46 -8.42 -0.74
CA ALA A 38 4.91 -7.28 -1.49
C ALA A 38 3.45 -7.51 -1.90
N LYS A 39 3.06 -8.74 -2.26
CA LYS A 39 1.66 -9.09 -2.54
C LYS A 39 0.79 -8.93 -1.28
N GLU A 40 1.29 -9.31 -0.10
CA GLU A 40 0.53 -9.16 1.15
C GLU A 40 0.34 -7.68 1.55
N THR A 41 1.36 -6.83 1.38
CA THR A 41 1.20 -5.39 1.65
C THR A 41 0.29 -4.71 0.64
N MET A 42 0.31 -5.12 -0.63
CA MET A 42 -0.66 -4.66 -1.64
C MET A 42 -2.10 -5.04 -1.26
N LYS A 43 -2.34 -6.30 -0.82
CA LYS A 43 -3.67 -6.72 -0.34
C LYS A 43 -4.12 -5.89 0.86
N ALA A 44 -3.23 -5.60 1.80
CA ALA A 44 -3.53 -4.74 2.95
C ALA A 44 -3.92 -3.32 2.49
N LEU A 45 -3.19 -2.75 1.53
CA LEU A 45 -3.51 -1.46 0.93
C LEU A 45 -4.89 -1.45 0.26
N CYS A 46 -5.20 -2.45 -0.58
CA CYS A 46 -6.52 -2.55 -1.22
C CYS A 46 -7.66 -2.66 -0.20
N ARG A 47 -7.48 -3.41 0.88
CA ARG A 47 -8.47 -3.49 1.97
C ARG A 47 -8.60 -2.16 2.70
N GLY A 48 -7.50 -1.43 2.87
CA GLY A 48 -7.49 -0.09 3.46
C GLY A 48 -8.31 0.90 2.62
N TYR A 49 -8.05 0.97 1.32
CA TYR A 49 -8.83 1.82 0.40
C TYR A 49 -10.31 1.45 0.36
N LEU A 50 -10.65 0.16 0.43
CA LEU A 50 -12.05 -0.24 0.52
C LEU A 50 -12.72 0.30 1.79
N LYS A 51 -12.03 0.28 2.94
CA LYS A 51 -12.54 0.85 4.19
C LYS A 51 -12.70 2.37 4.11
N GLU A 52 -11.74 3.09 3.52
CA GLU A 52 -11.86 4.55 3.31
C GLU A 52 -13.08 4.87 2.44
N ALA A 53 -13.27 4.14 1.33
CA ALA A 53 -14.42 4.30 0.46
C ALA A 53 -15.74 3.99 1.17
N GLN A 54 -15.77 3.00 2.05
CA GLN A 54 -16.94 2.69 2.87
C GLN A 54 -17.26 3.81 3.86
N CYS A 55 -16.25 4.36 4.55
CA CYS A 55 -16.44 5.49 5.46
C CYS A 55 -17.03 6.69 4.71
N PHE A 56 -16.45 7.01 3.55
CA PHE A 56 -16.94 8.09 2.68
C PHE A 56 -18.39 7.86 2.24
N ASN A 57 -18.73 6.67 1.74
CA ASN A 57 -20.08 6.36 1.25
C ASN A 57 -21.14 6.30 2.36
N GLN A 58 -20.72 6.17 3.63
CA GLN A 58 -21.62 6.13 4.79
C GLN A 58 -21.68 7.48 5.52
N ASP A 59 -21.05 8.54 5.00
CA ASP A 59 -20.86 9.82 5.68
C ASP A 59 -20.28 9.67 7.10
N TYR A 60 -19.50 8.60 7.32
CA TYR A 60 -18.90 8.30 8.60
C TYR A 60 -17.58 9.05 8.75
N ILE A 61 -17.48 9.85 9.81
CA ILE A 61 -16.28 10.60 10.16
C ILE A 61 -15.56 9.84 11.28
N PRO A 62 -14.41 9.19 11.00
CA PRO A 62 -13.63 8.51 12.02
C PRO A 62 -13.03 9.49 13.03
N SER A 63 -12.76 9.00 14.24
CA SER A 63 -11.86 9.69 15.18
C SER A 63 -10.45 9.84 14.59
N VAL A 64 -9.62 10.69 15.18
CA VAL A 64 -8.22 10.86 14.75
C VAL A 64 -7.46 9.54 14.86
N GLU A 65 -7.72 8.77 15.92
CA GLU A 65 -7.10 7.47 16.16
C GLU A 65 -7.52 6.44 15.11
N GLU A 66 -8.82 6.31 14.84
CA GLU A 66 -9.35 5.40 13.81
C GLU A 66 -8.88 5.78 12.40
N HIS A 67 -8.84 7.08 12.10
CA HIS A 67 -8.26 7.58 10.85
C HIS A 67 -6.80 7.17 10.75
N MET A 68 -5.97 7.48 11.76
CA MET A 68 -4.54 7.21 11.70
C MET A 68 -4.21 5.72 11.57
N GLU A 69 -4.94 4.82 12.23
CA GLU A 69 -4.76 3.38 12.06
C GLU A 69 -4.93 2.93 10.61
N LEU A 70 -5.96 3.45 9.94
CA LEU A 70 -6.24 3.15 8.53
C LEU A 70 -5.25 3.87 7.61
N ALA A 71 -5.00 5.15 7.90
CA ALA A 71 -4.26 6.08 7.09
C ALA A 71 -2.77 5.72 6.97
N LEU A 72 -2.20 5.09 8.01
CA LEU A 72 -0.84 4.55 7.97
C LEU A 72 -0.69 3.37 7.01
N VAL A 73 -1.77 2.65 6.71
CA VAL A 73 -1.79 1.61 5.66
C VAL A 73 -2.01 2.24 4.29
N THR A 74 -2.98 3.17 4.18
CA THR A 74 -3.40 3.75 2.88
C THR A 74 -2.46 4.82 2.33
N CYS A 75 -1.51 5.32 3.14
CA CYS A 75 -0.45 6.21 2.67
C CYS A 75 0.55 5.53 1.73
N THR A 76 0.40 4.23 1.44
CA THR A 76 1.20 3.41 0.51
C THR A 76 2.64 3.09 0.93
N TYR A 77 3.20 3.76 1.94
CA TYR A 77 4.59 3.57 2.36
C TYR A 77 4.94 2.12 2.75
N PRO A 78 4.12 1.39 3.53
CA PRO A 78 4.40 -0.02 3.83
C PRO A 78 4.51 -0.89 2.58
N MET A 79 3.65 -0.65 1.58
CA MET A 79 3.69 -1.36 0.30
C MET A 79 4.93 -0.98 -0.51
N LEU A 80 5.18 0.32 -0.68
CA LEU A 80 6.28 0.86 -1.47
C LEU A 80 7.65 0.40 -0.94
N LEU A 81 7.87 0.51 0.37
CA LEU A 81 9.14 0.10 0.97
C LEU A 81 9.34 -1.42 0.89
N THR A 82 8.29 -2.20 1.08
CA THR A 82 8.35 -3.65 0.89
C THR A 82 8.71 -4.01 -0.54
N LEU A 83 8.09 -3.36 -1.52
CA LEU A 83 8.38 -3.56 -2.95
C LEU A 83 9.82 -3.14 -3.30
N ALA A 84 10.32 -2.04 -2.73
CA ALA A 84 11.70 -1.61 -2.91
C ALA A 84 12.69 -2.68 -2.39
N LEU A 85 12.41 -3.26 -1.21
CA LEU A 85 13.23 -4.34 -0.63
C LEU A 85 13.27 -5.60 -1.51
N VAL A 86 12.20 -5.90 -2.26
CA VAL A 86 12.18 -7.04 -3.20
C VAL A 86 13.31 -6.90 -4.21
N GLY A 87 13.44 -5.73 -4.84
CA GLY A 87 14.44 -5.46 -5.89
C GLY A 87 15.86 -5.18 -5.40
N MET A 88 16.08 -5.08 -4.08
CA MET A 88 17.41 -4.89 -3.51
C MET A 88 18.25 -6.19 -3.56
N GLY A 89 19.58 -6.04 -3.51
CA GLY A 89 20.53 -7.15 -3.67
C GLY A 89 20.57 -8.19 -2.54
N GLY A 90 21.68 -8.92 -2.46
CA GLY A 90 21.85 -10.08 -1.57
C GLY A 90 21.86 -9.77 -0.06
N ASN A 91 21.91 -8.51 0.34
CA ASN A 91 21.86 -8.09 1.75
C ASN A 91 20.45 -8.11 2.36
N VAL A 92 19.40 -8.22 1.54
CA VAL A 92 18.02 -8.34 2.02
C VAL A 92 17.68 -9.79 2.29
N THR A 93 17.25 -10.10 3.51
CA THR A 93 16.92 -11.46 3.95
C THR A 93 15.45 -11.58 4.31
N LYS A 94 14.99 -12.81 4.59
CA LYS A 94 13.63 -13.05 5.08
C LYS A 94 13.35 -12.27 6.38
N GLU A 95 14.32 -12.21 7.28
CA GLU A 95 14.25 -11.48 8.54
C GLU A 95 14.06 -9.98 8.30
N THR A 96 14.57 -9.44 7.19
CA THR A 96 14.34 -8.02 6.81
C THR A 96 12.85 -7.78 6.55
N PHE A 97 12.18 -8.68 5.83
CA PHE A 97 10.75 -8.58 5.57
C PHE A 97 9.91 -8.84 6.81
N GLU A 98 10.29 -9.82 7.64
CA GLU A 98 9.62 -10.09 8.92
C GLU A 98 9.74 -8.89 9.87
N TRP A 99 10.92 -8.29 9.99
CA TRP A 99 11.12 -7.04 10.73
C TRP A 99 10.26 -5.90 10.17
N MET A 100 10.19 -5.75 8.85
CA MET A 100 9.36 -4.74 8.22
C MET A 100 7.87 -4.94 8.58
N SER A 101 7.38 -6.18 8.52
CA SER A 101 5.99 -6.53 8.83
C SER A 101 5.56 -6.21 10.28
N GLN A 102 6.53 -6.08 11.20
CA GLN A 102 6.28 -5.70 12.59
C GLN A 102 6.09 -4.18 12.77
N GLY A 103 6.16 -3.38 11.70
CA GLY A 103 5.97 -1.94 11.78
C GLY A 103 7.08 -1.24 12.55
N PRO A 104 8.35 -1.32 12.09
CA PRO A 104 9.46 -0.69 12.78
C PRO A 104 9.29 0.82 12.85
N LYS A 105 9.86 1.45 13.88
CA LYS A 105 9.68 2.90 14.14
C LYS A 105 9.97 3.78 12.93
N ILE A 106 10.95 3.42 12.10
CA ILE A 106 11.29 4.17 10.88
C ILE A 106 10.17 4.10 9.83
N LEU A 107 9.52 2.95 9.66
CA LEU A 107 8.36 2.82 8.79
C LEU A 107 7.23 3.69 9.32
N THR A 108 6.87 3.52 10.58
CA THR A 108 5.76 4.24 11.20
C THR A 108 5.97 5.74 11.12
N ALA A 109 7.17 6.23 11.45
CA ALA A 109 7.48 7.66 11.34
C ALA A 109 7.37 8.17 9.89
N SER A 110 7.90 7.42 8.92
CA SER A 110 7.84 7.80 7.50
C SER A 110 6.41 7.83 6.98
N ALA A 111 5.60 6.83 7.33
CA ALA A 111 4.19 6.75 6.99
C ALA A 111 3.38 7.89 7.63
N THR A 112 3.62 8.21 8.90
CA THR A 112 2.98 9.35 9.59
C THR A 112 3.31 10.66 8.89
N ILE A 113 4.59 10.91 8.58
CA ILE A 113 5.01 12.13 7.87
C ILE A 113 4.31 12.21 6.51
N SER A 114 4.33 11.13 5.73
CA SER A 114 3.66 11.07 4.42
C SER A 114 2.17 11.39 4.54
N ARG A 115 1.46 10.71 5.44
CA ARG A 115 0.02 10.91 5.65
C ARG A 115 -0.30 12.34 6.08
N CYS A 116 0.42 12.88 7.06
CA CYS A 116 0.16 14.25 7.52
C CYS A 116 0.40 15.29 6.42
N MET A 117 1.46 15.14 5.63
CA MET A 117 1.71 16.06 4.51
C MET A 117 0.62 15.95 3.44
N ASP A 118 0.22 14.73 3.08
CA ASP A 118 -0.86 14.46 2.12
C ASP A 118 -2.18 15.08 2.58
N ASP A 119 -2.59 14.85 3.82
CA ASP A 119 -3.85 15.37 4.38
C ASP A 119 -3.85 16.90 4.46
N ILE A 120 -2.73 17.53 4.84
CA ILE A 120 -2.60 19.01 4.89
C ILE A 120 -2.77 19.62 3.49
N VAL A 121 -2.15 19.02 2.48
CA VAL A 121 -2.24 19.50 1.08
C VAL A 121 -3.63 19.21 0.53
N GLY A 122 -4.14 17.99 0.73
CA GLY A 122 -5.47 17.56 0.29
C GLY A 122 -6.58 18.46 0.83
N HIS A 123 -6.53 18.81 2.12
CA HIS A 123 -7.52 19.74 2.72
C HIS A 123 -7.54 21.12 2.05
N LYS A 124 -6.36 21.64 1.65
CA LYS A 124 -6.28 22.91 0.92
C LYS A 124 -6.91 22.79 -0.45
N VAL A 125 -6.64 21.70 -1.18
CA VAL A 125 -7.16 21.45 -2.52
C VAL A 125 -8.68 21.26 -2.50
N THR A 126 -9.20 20.44 -1.58
CA THR A 126 -10.65 20.24 -1.43
C THR A 126 -11.34 21.57 -1.19
N LYS A 127 -10.84 22.41 -0.28
CA LYS A 127 -11.40 23.77 -0.04
C LYS A 127 -11.41 24.70 -1.26
N ILE A 128 -10.50 24.51 -2.22
CA ILE A 128 -10.45 25.29 -3.46
C ILE A 128 -11.46 24.76 -4.48
N ILE A 129 -11.74 23.46 -4.50
CA ILE A 129 -12.62 22.82 -5.49
C ILE A 129 -14.10 22.89 -5.07
N VAL A 130 -14.39 22.96 -3.76
CA VAL A 130 -15.78 23.05 -3.25
C VAL A 130 -16.26 24.51 -3.04
N ASN A 131 -15.50 25.52 -3.47
CA ASN A 131 -15.90 26.94 -3.52
C ASN A 131 -15.76 27.48 -4.95
#